data_AF-A0A947QXW1-F1
#
_entry.id   AF-A0A947QXW1-F1
#
_cell.length_a   1.000
_cell.length_b   1.000
_cell.length_c   1.000
_cell.angle_alpha   90.00
_cell.angle_beta   90.00
_cell.angle_gamma   90.00
#
_symmetry.space_group_name_H-M   'P 1'
#
loop_
_entity.id
_entity.type
_entity.pdbx_description
1 polymer ?
#
loop_
_entity_poly.entity_id
_entity_poly.type
_entity_poly.pdbx_seq_one_letter_code
_entity_poly.pdbx_strand_id
1 'polypeptide(L)' 'MRAVLSISLPIEKKKEIEERAKKMNQSTSAYIIRVLELEKSLISEDELLRMAKKAEKDYKAGKTKKLGSLTDLM' A
#
# COMPACT_ATOMS: atom_id res chain seq x y z
N MET A 1 -3.36 -17.63 -23.73
CA MET A 1 -3.11 -18.83 -22.92
C MET A 1 -3.27 -18.48 -21.44
N ARG A 2 -3.89 -19.33 -20.64
CA ARG A 2 -4.01 -19.12 -19.18
C ARG A 2 -2.99 -20.01 -18.47
N ALA A 3 -2.23 -19.45 -17.53
CA ALA A 3 -1.35 -20.21 -16.64
C ALA A 3 -2.10 -20.53 -15.34
N VAL A 4 -1.93 -21.74 -14.81
CA VAL A 4 -2.52 -22.17 -13.54
C VAL A 4 -1.46 -22.10 -12.45
N LEU A 5 -1.78 -21.45 -11.34
CA LEU A 5 -0.93 -21.35 -10.15
C LEU A 5 -1.53 -22.21 -9.03
N SER A 6 -0.75 -23.17 -8.54
CA SER A 6 -1.10 -23.99 -7.36
C SER A 6 -0.14 -23.63 -6.23
N ILE A 7 -0.68 -23.35 -5.03
CA ILE A 7 0.10 -22.91 -3.88
C ILE A 7 -0.34 -23.69 -2.65
N SER A 8 0.61 -24.26 -1.91
CA SER A 8 0.36 -24.85 -0.59
C SER A 8 0.38 -23.76 0.48
N LEU A 9 -0.68 -23.69 1.29
CA LEU A 9 -0.84 -22.67 2.34
C LEU A 9 -1.30 -23.33 3.64
N PRO A 10 -0.91 -22.80 4.81
CA PRO A 10 -1.56 -23.14 6.07
C PRO A 10 -3.07 -22.91 6.00
N ILE A 11 -3.85 -23.80 6.61
CA ILE A 11 -5.33 -23.78 6.55
C ILE A 11 -5.89 -22.42 7.02
N GLU A 12 -5.31 -21.88 8.08
CA GLU A 12 -5.69 -20.58 8.65
C GLU A 12 -5.50 -19.44 7.65
N LYS A 13 -4.37 -19.43 6.93
CA LYS A 13 -4.07 -18.41 5.93
C LYS A 13 -4.97 -18.53 4.71
N LYS A 14 -5.30 -19.75 4.27
CA LYS A 14 -6.27 -19.96 3.21
C LYS A 14 -7.64 -19.36 3.57
N LYS A 15 -8.15 -19.65 4.78
CA LYS A 15 -9.42 -19.10 5.26
C LYS A 15 -9.39 -17.57 5.31
N GLU A 16 -8.32 -16.99 5.85
CA GLU A 16 -8.16 -15.54 5.92
C GLU A 16 -8.23 -14.88 4.53
N ILE A 17 -7.55 -15.46 3.53
CA ILE A 17 -7.56 -14.97 2.15
C ILE A 17 -8.98 -15.05 1.56
N GLU A 18 -9.68 -16.17 1.74
CA GLU A 18 -11.04 -16.37 1.23
C GLU A 18 -12.04 -15.40 1.86
N GLU A 19 -11.94 -15.15 3.17
CA GLU A 19 -12.79 -14.20 3.89
C GLU A 19 -12.54 -12.75 3.41
N ARG A 20 -11.28 -12.36 3.23
CA ARG A 20 -10.92 -11.03 2.72
C ARG A 20 -11.41 -10.83 1.28
N ALA A 21 -11.26 -11.85 0.43
CA ALA A 21 -11.79 -11.83 -0.93
C ALA A 21 -13.32 -11.65 -0.94
N LYS A 22 -14.03 -12.41 -0.09
CA LYS A 22 -15.49 -12.30 0.06
C LYS A 22 -15.92 -10.92 0.55
N LYS A 23 -15.26 -10.35 1.55
CA LYS A 23 -15.54 -8.99 2.07
C LYS A 23 -15.44 -7.91 1.00
N MET A 24 -14.59 -8.12 0.00
CA MET A 24 -14.40 -7.19 -1.11
C MET A 24 -15.19 -7.56 -2.37
N ASN A 25 -16.07 -8.57 -2.27
CA ASN A 25 -16.88 -9.08 -3.38
C ASN A 25 -16.02 -9.51 -4.59
N GLN A 26 -14.87 -10.14 -4.32
CA GLN A 26 -13.92 -10.63 -5.33
C GLN A 26 -13.74 -12.15 -5.22
N SER A 27 -13.38 -12.80 -6.32
CA SER A 27 -12.88 -14.17 -6.27
C SER A 27 -11.50 -14.20 -5.59
N THR A 28 -11.11 -15.35 -5.02
CA THR A 28 -9.80 -15.53 -4.41
C THR A 28 -8.64 -15.21 -5.36
N SER A 29 -8.76 -15.61 -6.63
CA SER A 29 -7.74 -15.31 -7.65
C SER A 29 -7.66 -13.82 -7.97
N ALA A 30 -8.80 -13.13 -8.12
CA ALA A 30 -8.83 -11.69 -8.36
C ALA A 30 -8.28 -10.91 -7.15
N TYR A 31 -8.59 -11.36 -5.95
CA TYR A 31 -8.05 -10.78 -4.72
C TYR A 31 -6.51 -10.91 -4.65
N ILE A 32 -5.97 -12.09 -4.93
CA ILE A 32 -4.51 -12.32 -4.94
C ILE A 32 -3.81 -11.44 -5.98
N ILE A 33 -4.35 -11.36 -7.20
CA ILE A 33 -3.79 -10.49 -8.26
C ILE A 33 -3.79 -9.03 -7.81
N ARG A 34 -4.91 -8.55 -7.26
CA ARG A 34 -5.00 -7.18 -6.76
C ARG A 34 -3.99 -6.90 -5.66
N VAL A 35 -3.78 -7.82 -4.72
CA VAL A 35 -2.80 -7.64 -3.64
C VAL A 35 -1.38 -7.53 -4.21
N LEU A 36 -1.03 -8.34 -5.20
CA LEU A 36 0.26 -8.26 -5.89
C LEU A 36 0.44 -6.94 -6.64
N GLU A 37 -0.62 -6.39 -7.23
CA GLU A 37 -0.58 -5.07 -7.85
C GLU A 37 -0.43 -3.95 -6.82
N LEU A 38 -1.14 -4.05 -5.70
CA LEU A 38 -1.01 -3.10 -4.60
C LEU A 38 0.40 -3.09 -4.04
N GLU A 39 1.01 -4.26 -3.83
CA GLU A 39 2.39 -4.38 -3.34
C GLU A 39 3.38 -3.59 -4.22
N LYS A 40 3.20 -3.63 -5.55
CA LYS A 40 4.03 -2.83 -6.48
C LYS A 40 3.83 -1.33 -6.36
N SER A 41 2.66 -0.90 -5.88
CA SER A 41 2.32 0.52 -5.68
C SER A 41 2.67 1.05 -4.29
N LEU A 42 3.02 0.16 -3.35
CA LEU A 42 3.40 0.58 -2.01
C LEU A 42 4.79 1.22 -2.04
N ILE A 43 4.90 2.38 -1.40
CA ILE A 43 6.18 3.06 -1.19
C ILE A 43 7.06 2.14 -0.36
N SER A 44 8.31 1.94 -0.80
CA SER A 44 9.28 1.15 -0.04
C SER A 44 9.61 1.82 1.31
N GLU A 45 9.94 1.02 2.32
CA GLU A 45 10.32 1.54 3.65
C GLU A 45 11.50 2.53 3.56
N ASP A 46 12.49 2.23 2.71
CA ASP A 46 13.63 3.11 2.47
C ASP A 46 13.25 4.44 1.80
N GLU A 47 12.28 4.42 0.90
CA GLU A 47 11.76 5.64 0.28
C GLU A 47 10.98 6.47 1.29
N LEU A 48 10.13 5.83 2.11
CA LEU A 48 9.41 6.49 3.19
C LEU A 48 10.38 7.16 4.18
N LEU A 49 11.43 6.45 4.59
CA LEU A 49 12.43 6.97 5.51
C LEU A 49 13.24 8.13 4.90
N ARG A 50 13.57 8.05 3.60
CA ARG A 50 14.23 9.15 2.89
C ARG A 50 13.33 10.38 2.81
N MET A 51 12.04 10.20 2.50
CA MET A 51 11.06 11.29 2.47
C MET A 51 10.94 11.96 3.83
N ALA A 52 10.82 11.18 4.91
CA ALA A 52 10.72 11.69 6.27
C ALA A 52 11.96 12.52 6.67
N LYS A 53 13.17 11.97 6.45
CA LYS A 53 14.44 12.68 6.74
C LYS A 53 14.57 13.97 5.95
N LYS A 54 14.16 13.95 4.68
CA LYS A 54 14.17 15.15 3.82
C LYS A 54 13.19 16.20 4.35
N ALA A 55 11.96 15.80 4.68
CA ALA A 55 10.96 16.69 5.24
C ALA A 55 11.43 17.33 6.56
N GLU A 56 12.06 16.55 7.44
CA GLU A 56 12.63 17.07 8.69
C GLU A 56 13.75 18.10 8.42
N LYS A 57 14.63 17.82 7.47
CA LYS A 57 15.70 18.73 7.07
C LYS A 57 15.15 20.02 6.46
N ASP A 58 14.15 19.91 5.58
CA ASP A 58 13.52 21.07 4.93
C ASP A 58 12.78 21.94 5.95
N TYR A 59 12.11 21.33 6.93
CA TYR A 59 11.51 22.03 8.07
C TYR A 59 12.56 22.80 8.89
N LYS A 60 13.65 22.13 9.31
CA LYS A 60 14.75 22.77 10.06
C LYS A 60 15.43 23.88 9.27
N ALA A 61 15.52 23.75 7.95
CA ALA A 61 16.09 24.75 7.05
C ALA A 61 15.11 25.90 6.72
N GLY A 62 13.90 25.90 7.28
CA GLY A 62 12.89 26.92 7.01
C GLY A 62 12.31 26.87 5.59
N LYS A 63 12.50 25.78 4.85
CA LYS A 63 12.00 25.57 3.48
C LYS A 63 10.53 25.13 3.47
N THR A 64 9.74 25.67 4.40
CA THR A 64 8.34 25.32 4.59
C THR A 64 7.49 26.57 4.47
N LYS A 65 6.32 26.44 3.84
CA LYS A 65 5.35 27.54 3.77
C LYS A 65 4.43 27.46 4.98
N LYS A 66 4.33 28.54 5.74
CA LYS A 66 3.30 28.68 6.77
C LYS A 66 2.01 29.13 6.07
N LEU A 67 0.98 28.31 6.15
CA LEU A 67 -0.35 28.62 5.63
C LEU A 67 -1.21 29.22 6.75
N GLY A 68 -2.10 30.15 6.42
CA GLY A 68 -2.99 30.80 7.38
C GLY A 68 -4.23 29.96 7.68
N SER A 69 -4.59 29.07 6.75
CA SER A 69 -5.78 28.23 6.81
C SER A 69 -5.63 26.98 5.95
N LEU A 70 -6.52 26.01 6.15
CA LEU A 70 -6.63 24.83 5.28
C LEU A 70 -7.04 25.18 3.84
N THR A 71 -7.75 26.30 3.63
CA THR A 71 -8.12 26.78 2.29
C THR A 71 -6.93 27.22 1.46
N ASP A 72 -5.82 27.63 2.09
CA ASP A 72 -4.59 28.03 1.40
C ASP A 72 -3.76 26.83 0.88
N LEU A 73 -4.23 25.60 1.15
CA LEU A 73 -3.60 24.35 0.71
C LEU A 73 -4.05 23.93 -0.70
N MET A 74 -5.20 24.44 -1.18
CA MET A 74 -5.78 24.14 -2.49
C MET A 74 -5.24 25.11 -3.55
#